data_AF-A0A7W1NMD5-F1
#
_entry.id   AF-A0A7W1NMD5-F1
#
_cell.length_a   1.000
_cell.length_b   1.000
_cell.length_c   1.000
_cell.angle_alpha   90.00
_cell.angle_beta   90.00
_cell.angle_gamma   90.00
#
_symmetry.space_group_name_H-M   'P 1'
#
loop_
_entity.id
_entity.type
_entity.pdbx_description
1 polymer ?
#
loop_
_entity_poly.entity_id
_entity_poly.type
_entity_poly.pdbx_seq_one_letter_code
_entity_poly.pdbx_strand_id
1 'polypeptide(L)'
;LSVVMFKFVAGGDHFERFLPYESWGLALGGLLIYLLVRPVRVAFHESLRTIPRKALAIIAVNETIFLCAKLLTLAAVALGPAALVSVLGGTQVFFGVIAGWILTMIAPSVYNENIARSELLRKGLVAIVLFIGIALVAGITDIGTKLIQ
;
A
#
# COMPACT_ATOMS: atom_id res chain seq x y z
N LEU A 1 -14.59 3.53 2.16
CA LEU A 1 -15.60 2.46 2.35
C LEU A 1 -14.98 1.17 2.90
N SER A 2 -13.93 0.61 2.28
CA SER A 2 -13.31 -0.67 2.69
C SER A 2 -12.72 -0.67 4.12
N VAL A 3 -12.01 0.38 4.54
CA VAL A 3 -11.37 0.44 5.87
C VAL A 3 -12.39 0.57 7.01
N VAL A 4 -13.48 1.32 6.78
CA VAL A 4 -14.56 1.48 7.77
C VAL A 4 -15.33 0.18 7.94
N MET A 5 -15.72 -0.47 6.83
CA MET A 5 -16.32 -1.81 6.85
C MET A 5 -15.40 -2.83 7.52
N PHE A 6 -14.10 -2.81 7.22
CA PHE A 6 -13.11 -3.66 7.86
C PHE A 6 -13.06 -3.45 9.37
N LYS A 7 -13.03 -2.20 9.87
CA LYS A 7 -13.03 -1.92 11.31
C LYS A 7 -14.31 -2.39 12.01
N PHE A 8 -15.47 -2.26 11.35
CA PHE A 8 -16.74 -2.78 11.88
C PHE A 8 -16.77 -4.30 11.97
N VAL A 9 -16.17 -5.02 11.02
CA VAL A 9 -16.10 -6.49 11.01
C VAL A 9 -15.00 -7.01 11.95
N ALA A 10 -13.86 -6.33 12.03
CA ALA A 10 -12.73 -6.70 12.89
C ALA A 10 -12.99 -6.49 14.39
N GLY A 11 -13.99 -5.67 14.76
CA GLY A 11 -14.42 -5.52 16.15
C GLY A 11 -15.13 -6.75 16.73
N GLY A 12 -15.48 -7.74 15.90
CA GLY A 12 -16.28 -8.91 16.29
C GLY A 12 -15.52 -10.20 16.55
N ASP A 13 -14.38 -10.48 15.88
CA ASP A 13 -13.63 -11.74 16.03
C ASP A 13 -12.26 -11.74 15.33
N HIS A 14 -11.38 -12.65 15.75
CA HIS A 14 -9.97 -12.85 15.36
C HIS A 14 -9.58 -12.37 13.94
N PHE A 15 -8.93 -11.19 13.91
CA PHE A 15 -8.30 -10.52 12.77
C PHE A 15 -7.55 -11.45 11.79
N GLU A 16 -6.90 -12.49 12.33
CA GLU A 16 -6.11 -13.47 11.58
C GLU A 16 -6.92 -14.25 10.53
N ARG A 17 -8.24 -14.35 10.71
CA ARG A 17 -9.13 -15.07 9.79
C ARG A 17 -9.43 -14.28 8.51
N PHE A 18 -9.25 -12.95 8.50
CA PHE A 18 -9.65 -12.12 7.36
C PHE A 18 -8.65 -12.21 6.20
N LEU A 19 -7.35 -12.31 6.51
CA LEU A 19 -6.27 -12.40 5.54
C LEU A 19 -6.40 -13.60 4.59
N PRO A 20 -6.65 -14.83 5.09
CA PRO A 20 -6.93 -15.97 4.23
C PRO A 20 -8.07 -15.71 3.25
N TYR A 21 -9.20 -15.14 3.69
CA TYR A 21 -10.36 -14.91 2.81
C TYR A 21 -10.05 -13.93 1.69
N GLU A 22 -9.33 -12.85 1.98
CA GLU A 22 -8.92 -11.89 0.97
C GLU A 22 -7.95 -12.52 -0.04
N SER A 23 -6.96 -13.27 0.44
CA SER A 23 -6.02 -14.00 -0.42
C SER A 23 -6.72 -15.06 -1.27
N TRP A 24 -7.68 -15.79 -0.72
CA TRP A 24 -8.51 -16.75 -1.46
C TRP A 24 -9.38 -16.07 -2.51
N GLY A 25 -9.97 -14.91 -2.18
CA GLY A 25 -10.74 -14.11 -3.14
C GLY A 25 -9.89 -13.64 -4.31
N LEU A 26 -8.67 -13.14 -4.05
CA LEU A 26 -7.71 -12.75 -5.08
C LEU A 26 -7.26 -13.94 -5.92
N ALA A 27 -6.94 -15.08 -5.30
CA ALA A 27 -6.52 -16.29 -5.99
C ALA A 27 -7.64 -16.83 -6.90
N LEU A 28 -8.87 -16.88 -6.39
CA LEU A 28 -10.03 -17.35 -7.13
C LEU A 28 -10.39 -16.39 -8.26
N GLY A 29 -10.37 -15.08 -8.01
CA GLY A 29 -10.57 -14.06 -9.04
C GLY A 29 -9.52 -14.12 -10.15
N GLY A 30 -8.24 -14.24 -9.78
CA GLY A 30 -7.14 -14.43 -10.72
C GLY A 30 -7.28 -15.72 -11.53
N LEU A 31 -7.66 -16.82 -10.89
CA LEU A 31 -7.92 -18.10 -11.55
C LEU A 31 -9.09 -18.00 -12.53
N LEU A 32 -10.20 -17.37 -12.14
CA LEU A 32 -11.35 -17.17 -13.02
C LEU A 32 -10.99 -16.33 -14.23
N ILE A 33 -10.26 -15.21 -14.05
CA ILE A 33 -9.77 -14.40 -15.17
C ILE A 33 -8.87 -15.23 -16.08
N TYR A 34 -7.94 -15.99 -15.50
CA TYR A 34 -7.04 -16.86 -16.26
C TYR A 34 -7.79 -17.93 -17.07
N LEU A 35 -8.86 -18.52 -16.53
CA LEU A 35 -9.65 -19.54 -17.21
C LEU A 35 -10.58 -18.96 -18.27
N LEU A 36 -11.24 -17.84 -17.98
CA LEU A 36 -12.29 -17.24 -18.81
C LEU A 36 -11.74 -16.31 -19.90
N VAL A 37 -10.59 -15.66 -19.66
CA VAL A 37 -10.03 -14.63 -20.55
C VAL A 37 -8.80 -15.17 -21.28
N ARG A 38 -9.03 -15.69 -22.50
CA ARG A 38 -7.97 -16.28 -23.34
C ARG A 38 -6.75 -15.37 -23.57
N PRO A 39 -6.90 -14.06 -23.83
CA PRO A 39 -5.74 -13.15 -23.96
C PRO A 39 -4.85 -13.12 -22.71
N VAL A 40 -5.45 -13.12 -21.51
CA VAL A 40 -4.70 -13.11 -20.24
C VAL A 40 -3.91 -14.39 -20.07
N ARG A 41 -4.50 -15.55 -20.39
CA ARG A 41 -3.79 -16.84 -20.33
C ARG A 41 -2.58 -16.89 -21.24
N VAL A 42 -2.69 -16.41 -22.48
CA VAL A 42 -1.59 -16.38 -23.46
C VAL A 42 -0.49 -15.45 -22.96
N ALA A 43 -0.83 -14.22 -22.59
CA ALA A 43 0.13 -13.26 -22.04
C ALA A 43 0.83 -13.78 -20.78
N PHE A 44 0.13 -14.51 -19.91
CA PHE A 44 0.71 -15.13 -18.72
C PHE A 44 1.75 -16.20 -19.07
N HIS A 45 1.46 -17.07 -20.05
CA HIS A 45 2.40 -18.11 -20.50
C HIS A 45 3.62 -17.54 -21.21
N GLU A 46 3.42 -16.53 -22.05
CA GLU A 46 4.51 -15.81 -22.71
C GLU A 46 5.40 -15.10 -21.69
N SER A 47 4.80 -14.42 -20.71
CA SER A 47 5.54 -13.76 -19.63
C SER A 47 6.34 -14.78 -18.82
N LEU A 48 5.72 -15.88 -18.37
CA LEU A 48 6.41 -16.92 -17.60
C LEU A 48 7.61 -17.54 -18.33
N ARG A 49 7.53 -17.68 -19.66
CA ARG A 49 8.60 -18.24 -20.48
C ARG A 49 9.75 -17.26 -20.72
N THR A 50 9.46 -15.96 -20.74
CA THR A 50 10.42 -14.91 -21.09
C THR A 50 11.08 -14.26 -19.88
N ILE A 51 10.47 -14.35 -18.69
CA ILE A 51 11.01 -13.74 -17.48
C ILE A 51 12.26 -14.50 -16.99
N PRO A 52 13.41 -13.82 -16.81
CA PRO A 52 14.60 -14.44 -16.24
C PRO A 52 14.37 -14.79 -14.76
N ARG A 53 14.97 -15.89 -14.27
CA ARG A 53 14.82 -16.34 -12.86
C ARG A 53 15.13 -15.25 -11.83
N LYS A 54 16.07 -14.35 -12.13
CA LYS A 54 16.39 -13.19 -11.28
C LYS A 54 15.21 -12.22 -11.15
N ALA A 55 14.47 -11.96 -12.23
CA ALA A 55 13.30 -11.10 -12.20
C ALA A 55 12.14 -11.76 -11.42
N LEU A 56 11.95 -13.08 -11.52
CA LEU A 56 10.99 -13.80 -10.67
C LEU A 56 11.32 -13.65 -9.18
N ALA A 57 12.60 -13.73 -8.81
CA ALA A 57 13.02 -13.52 -7.42
C ALA A 57 12.74 -12.08 -6.95
N ILE A 58 13.01 -11.07 -7.79
CA ILE A 58 12.70 -9.67 -7.49
C ILE A 58 11.19 -9.47 -7.29
N ILE A 59 10.36 -10.04 -8.16
CA ILE A 59 8.90 -9.99 -8.04
C ILE A 59 8.45 -10.64 -6.72
N ALA A 60 8.97 -11.82 -6.39
CA ALA A 60 8.61 -12.52 -5.15
C ALA A 60 9.01 -11.73 -3.89
N VAL A 61 10.20 -11.12 -3.88
CA VAL A 61 10.64 -10.24 -2.78
C VAL A 61 9.73 -9.02 -2.67
N ASN A 62 9.42 -8.36 -3.80
CA ASN A 62 8.54 -7.20 -3.82
C ASN A 62 7.13 -7.55 -3.27
N GLU A 63 6.57 -8.69 -3.70
CA GLU A 63 5.27 -9.15 -3.22
C GLU A 63 5.29 -9.49 -1.73
N THR A 64 6.40 -10.05 -1.24
CA THR A 64 6.59 -10.34 0.19
C THR A 64 6.62 -9.04 1.01
N ILE A 65 7.36 -8.03 0.56
CA ILE A 65 7.41 -6.71 1.21
C ILE A 65 6.01 -6.08 1.22
N PHE A 66 5.29 -6.16 0.09
CA PHE A 66 3.93 -5.67 -0.02
C PHE A 66 2.97 -6.36 0.96
N LEU A 67 3.02 -7.69 1.04
CA LEU A 67 2.23 -8.48 2.00
C LEU A 67 2.55 -8.07 3.44
N CYS A 68 3.83 -7.95 3.80
CA CYS A 68 4.25 -7.48 5.12
C CYS A 68 3.71 -6.08 5.43
N ALA A 69 3.83 -5.13 4.50
CA ALA A 69 3.31 -3.77 4.67
C ALA A 69 1.77 -3.78 4.86
N LYS A 70 1.07 -4.64 4.13
CA LYS A 70 -0.38 -4.82 4.25
C LYS A 70 -0.77 -5.38 5.62
N LEU A 71 -0.07 -6.42 6.10
CA LEU A 71 -0.27 -6.98 7.43
C LEU A 71 -0.09 -5.93 8.52
N LEU A 72 0.99 -5.15 8.45
CA LEU A 72 1.26 -4.07 9.40
C LEU A 72 0.19 -2.98 9.36
N THR A 73 -0.28 -2.62 8.17
CA THR A 73 -1.34 -1.62 8.00
C THR A 73 -2.65 -2.10 8.62
N LEU A 74 -3.04 -3.34 8.33
CA LEU A 74 -4.25 -3.93 8.89
C LEU A 74 -4.14 -4.06 10.42
N ALA A 75 -2.97 -4.44 10.95
CA ALA A 75 -2.72 -4.46 12.39
C ALA A 75 -2.82 -3.06 13.03
N ALA A 76 -2.29 -2.03 12.37
CA ALA A 76 -2.42 -0.65 12.83
C ALA A 76 -3.89 -0.18 12.82
N VAL A 77 -4.68 -0.56 11.81
CA VAL A 77 -6.13 -0.27 11.76
C VAL A 77 -6.88 -0.98 12.90
N ALA A 78 -6.48 -2.21 13.24
CA ALA A 78 -7.10 -2.98 14.32
C ALA A 78 -6.80 -2.37 15.71
N LEU A 79 -5.57 -1.91 15.94
CA LEU A 79 -5.13 -1.34 17.21
C LEU A 79 -5.52 0.15 17.38
N GLY A 80 -5.70 0.88 16.27
CA GLY A 80 -5.85 2.33 16.27
C GLY A 80 -7.15 2.87 15.67
N PRO A 81 -7.31 4.20 15.66
CA PRO A 81 -8.38 4.86 14.91
C PRO A 81 -8.16 4.67 13.40
N ALA A 82 -9.11 4.03 12.71
CA ALA A 82 -9.06 3.82 11.26
C ALA A 82 -8.86 5.13 10.47
N ALA A 83 -9.42 6.23 10.95
CA ALA A 83 -9.23 7.56 10.35
C ALA A 83 -7.76 8.00 10.40
N LEU A 84 -7.10 7.83 11.54
CA LEU A 84 -5.70 8.19 11.72
C LEU A 84 -4.78 7.34 10.84
N VAL A 85 -5.00 6.03 10.81
CA VAL A 85 -4.20 5.11 9.97
C VAL A 85 -4.39 5.40 8.48
N SER A 86 -5.62 5.73 8.06
CA SER A 86 -5.90 6.10 6.66
C SER A 86 -5.17 7.37 6.25
N VAL A 87 -5.11 8.36 7.14
CA VAL A 87 -4.40 9.62 6.88
C VAL A 87 -2.88 9.41 6.86
N LEU A 88 -2.34 8.57 7.74
CA LEU A 88 -0.95 8.13 7.66
C LEU A 88 -0.64 7.40 6.35
N GLY A 89 -1.57 6.62 5.80
CA GLY A 89 -1.43 6.04 4.47
C GLY A 89 -1.16 7.07 3.37
N GLY A 90 -1.71 8.29 3.49
CA GLY A 90 -1.43 9.39 2.58
C GLY A 90 0.05 9.84 2.56
N THR A 91 0.79 9.62 3.65
CA THR A 91 2.23 9.92 3.71
C THR A 91 3.10 8.97 2.90
N GLN A 92 2.58 7.83 2.46
CA GLN A 92 3.33 6.86 1.64
C GLN A 92 3.89 7.49 0.36
N VAL A 93 3.19 8.48 -0.21
CA VAL A 93 3.67 9.23 -1.38
C VAL A 93 5.01 9.92 -1.09
N PHE A 94 5.17 10.50 0.10
CA PHE A 94 6.40 11.15 0.52
C PHE A 94 7.55 10.14 0.67
N PHE A 95 7.28 9.01 1.31
CA PHE A 95 8.25 7.91 1.41
C PHE A 95 8.60 7.32 0.03
N GLY A 96 7.63 7.27 -0.90
CA GLY A 96 7.86 6.86 -2.29
C GLY A 96 8.82 7.79 -3.02
N VAL A 97 8.71 9.11 -2.81
CA VAL A 97 9.65 10.10 -3.36
C VAL A 97 11.05 9.93 -2.76
N ILE A 98 11.16 9.74 -1.45
CA ILE A 98 12.46 9.49 -0.79
C ILE A 98 13.07 8.18 -1.29
N ALA A 99 12.27 7.11 -1.37
CA ALA A 99 12.72 5.82 -1.86
C ALA A 99 13.17 5.91 -3.33
N GLY A 100 12.40 6.58 -4.19
CA GLY A 100 12.77 6.84 -5.59
C GLY A 100 14.08 7.62 -5.72
N TRP A 101 14.28 8.62 -4.87
CA TRP A 101 15.54 9.37 -4.81
C TRP A 101 16.73 8.49 -4.38
N ILE A 102 16.57 7.70 -3.32
CA ILE A 102 17.60 6.76 -2.85
C ILE A 102 17.92 5.72 -3.93
N LEU A 103 16.89 5.15 -4.58
CA LEU A 103 17.07 4.19 -5.67
C LEU A 103 17.77 4.82 -6.88
N THR A 104 17.49 6.08 -7.20
CA THR A 104 18.18 6.82 -8.26
C THR A 104 19.67 7.00 -7.92
N MET A 105 20.04 7.19 -6.64
CA MET A 105 21.45 7.26 -6.23
C MET A 105 22.16 5.90 -6.29
N ILE A 106 21.49 4.81 -5.92
CA ILE A 106 22.07 3.46 -5.85
C ILE A 106 22.13 2.80 -7.24
N ALA A 107 21.11 2.99 -8.06
CA ALA A 107 20.95 2.35 -9.37
C ALA A 107 20.48 3.35 -10.45
N PRO A 108 21.28 4.39 -10.77
CA PRO A 108 20.92 5.44 -11.73
C PRO A 108 20.71 4.92 -13.17
N SER A 109 21.26 3.74 -13.51
CA SER A 109 21.05 3.11 -14.82
C SER A 109 19.66 2.51 -15.00
N VAL A 110 18.94 2.22 -13.89
CA VAL A 110 17.59 1.63 -13.89
C VAL A 110 16.55 2.69 -13.54
N TYR A 111 16.88 3.62 -12.64
CA TYR A 111 16.00 4.69 -12.18
C TYR A 111 16.61 6.05 -12.52
N ASN A 112 16.08 6.71 -13.56
CA ASN A 112 16.39 8.10 -13.89
C ASN A 112 15.19 8.97 -13.52
N GLU A 113 15.00 9.24 -12.23
CA GLU A 113 14.00 10.21 -11.80
C GLU A 113 14.50 11.63 -12.15
N ASN A 114 13.69 12.43 -12.85
CA ASN A 114 14.07 13.80 -13.19
C ASN A 114 13.97 14.70 -11.94
N ILE A 115 15.10 14.86 -11.24
CA ILE A 115 15.25 15.62 -9.99
C ILE A 115 15.31 17.13 -10.29
N ALA A 116 14.38 17.65 -11.09
CA ALA A 116 14.27 19.09 -11.31
C ALA A 116 13.93 19.77 -9.97
N ARG A 117 14.71 20.79 -9.57
CA ARG A 117 14.53 21.50 -8.28
C ARG A 117 13.12 22.08 -8.09
N SER A 118 12.43 22.42 -9.19
CA SER A 118 11.04 22.88 -9.20
C SER A 118 10.04 21.78 -8.82
N GLU A 119 10.25 20.54 -9.27
CA GLU A 119 9.43 19.37 -8.92
C GLU A 119 9.61 19.00 -7.45
N LEU A 120 10.84 19.10 -6.92
CA LEU A 120 11.14 18.87 -5.51
C LEU A 120 10.46 19.89 -4.58
N LEU A 121 10.49 21.17 -4.93
CA LEU A 121 9.78 22.21 -4.17
C LEU A 121 8.27 22.00 -4.18
N ARG A 122 7.71 21.57 -5.31
CA ARG A 122 6.28 21.27 -5.41
C ARG A 122 5.89 20.04 -4.58
N LYS A 123 6.69 18.97 -4.62
CA LYS A 123 6.52 17.77 -3.78
C LYS A 123 6.65 18.13 -2.28
N GLY A 124 7.56 19.02 -1.92
CA GLY A 124 7.74 19.53 -0.56
C GLY A 124 6.56 20.34 -0.03
N LEU A 125 6.03 21.28 -0.83
CA LEU A 125 4.85 22.07 -0.45
C LEU A 125 3.62 21.19 -0.24
N VAL A 126 3.39 20.21 -1.13
CA VAL A 126 2.29 19.24 -0.97
C VAL A 126 2.48 18.40 0.30
N ALA A 127 3.71 18.01 0.63
CA ALA A 127 3.99 17.28 1.87
C ALA A 127 3.64 18.08 3.12
N ILE A 128 3.97 19.38 3.16
CA ILE A 128 3.62 20.27 4.29
C ILE A 128 2.10 20.36 4.47
N VAL A 129 1.35 20.57 3.38
CA VAL A 129 -0.12 20.58 3.41
C VAL A 129 -0.68 19.27 3.94
N LEU A 130 -0.09 18.14 3.52
CA LEU A 130 -0.47 16.82 3.99
C LEU A 130 -0.25 16.67 5.50
N PHE A 131 0.92 17.06 6.02
CA PHE A 131 1.24 17.04 7.46
C PHE A 131 0.28 17.90 8.29
N ILE A 132 -0.11 19.07 7.80
CA ILE A 132 -1.13 19.91 8.46
C ILE A 132 -2.48 19.18 8.53
N GLY A 133 -2.88 18.54 7.43
CA GLY A 133 -4.09 17.69 7.39
C GLY A 133 -4.04 16.55 8.41
N ILE A 134 -2.89 15.90 8.57
CA ILE A 134 -2.69 14.84 9.57
C ILE A 134 -2.85 15.38 10.99
N ALA A 135 -2.21 16.51 11.29
CA ALA A 135 -2.28 17.14 12.60
C ALA A 135 -3.71 17.54 12.98
N LEU A 136 -4.48 18.06 12.02
CA LEU A 136 -5.88 18.41 12.22
C LEU A 136 -6.75 17.18 12.50
N VAL A 137 -6.62 16.11 11.69
CA VAL A 137 -7.40 14.89 11.91
C VAL A 137 -7.03 14.22 13.23
N ALA A 138 -5.74 14.20 13.60
CA ALA A 138 -5.28 13.68 14.88
C ALA A 138 -5.89 14.47 16.06
N GLY A 139 -5.88 15.81 15.98
CA GLY A 139 -6.48 16.67 17.01
C GLY A 139 -7.98 16.46 17.17
N ILE A 140 -8.73 16.34 16.07
CA ILE A 140 -10.18 16.04 16.11
C ILE A 140 -10.45 14.66 16.75
N THR A 141 -9.59 13.68 16.47
CA THR A 141 -9.75 12.33 17.02
C THR A 141 -9.53 12.32 18.54
N ASP A 142 -8.52 13.03 19.06
CA ASP A 142 -8.25 13.14 20.50
C ASP A 142 -9.42 13.78 21.28
N ILE A 143 -10.01 14.84 20.72
CA ILE A 143 -11.17 15.54 21.28
C ILE A 143 -12.40 14.62 21.33
N GLY A 144 -12.63 13.82 20.28
CA GLY A 144 -13.74 12.85 20.24
C GLY A 144 -13.65 11.78 21.32
N THR A 145 -12.45 11.27 21.62
CA THR A 145 -12.24 10.29 22.70
C THR A 145 -12.50 10.87 24.09
N LYS A 146 -12.20 12.16 24.31
CA LYS A 146 -12.41 12.82 25.61
C LYS A 146 -13.87 13.20 25.89
N LEU A 147 -14.71 13.27 24.87
CA LEU A 147 -16.14 13.60 25.01
C LEU A 147 -17.03 12.37 25.28
N ILE A 148 -16.50 11.16 25.13
CA ILE A 148 -17.24 9.89 25.31
C ILE A 148 -16.90 9.24 26.67
N GLN A 149 -15.88 9.74 27.39
CA GLN A 149 -15.59 9.41 28.79
C GLN A 149 -16.29 10.39 29.73
#